data_AF-A0A4Z0JHS4-F1
#
_entry.id   AF-A0A4Z0JHS4-F1
#
_cell.length_a   1.000
_cell.length_b   1.000
_cell.length_c   1.000
_cell.angle_alpha   90.00
_cell.angle_beta   90.00
_cell.angle_gamma   90.00
#
_symmetry.space_group_name_H-M   'P 1'
#
loop_
_entity.id
_entity.type
_entity.pdbx_description
1 polymer ?
#
loop_
_entity_poly.entity_id
_entity_poly.type
_entity_poly.pdbx_seq_one_letter_code
_entity_poly.pdbx_strand_id
1 'polypeptide(L)'
;MQIPVGVLFFITALISLINAKEYAAYAIGMVILTLGEMLVNPAIPALVSETTPRNESGCYQSLVSMTGNFAKAIGPFLGGVLIENSSYNVLFLSAIMLLILSLGIFRVARKRLVAERI
;
A
#
# COMPACT_ATOMS: atom_id res chain seq x y z
N MET A 1 12.52 -8.54 -1.22
CA MET A 1 12.91 -7.12 -1.42
C MET A 1 11.91 -6.32 -2.28
N GLN A 2 10.79 -6.91 -2.73
CA GLN A 2 9.87 -6.29 -3.69
C GLN A 2 8.87 -5.30 -3.07
N ILE A 3 8.45 -5.50 -1.80
CA ILE A 3 7.44 -4.64 -1.14
C ILE A 3 7.84 -3.16 -1.10
N PRO A 4 9.04 -2.76 -0.62
CA PRO A 4 9.40 -1.34 -0.57
C PRO A 4 9.48 -0.70 -1.96
N VAL A 5 9.89 -1.48 -2.97
CA VAL A 5 9.96 -1.01 -4.36
C VAL A 5 8.55 -0.72 -4.87
N GLY A 6 7.61 -1.66 -4.70
CA GLY A 6 6.22 -1.44 -5.12
C GLY A 6 5.55 -0.25 -4.41
N VAL A 7 5.86 -0.02 -3.14
CA VAL A 7 5.36 1.17 -2.42
C VAL A 7 5.95 2.48 -2.97
N LEU A 8 7.19 2.49 -3.46
CA LEU A 8 7.74 3.65 -4.16
C LEU A 8 6.99 3.94 -5.46
N PHE A 9 6.62 2.90 -6.23
CA PHE A 9 5.77 3.06 -7.41
C PHE A 9 4.41 3.69 -7.05
N PHE A 10 3.77 3.28 -5.95
CA PHE A 10 2.54 3.92 -5.46
C PHE A 10 2.74 5.41 -5.16
N ILE A 11 3.82 5.76 -4.46
CA ILE A 11 4.12 7.16 -4.13
C ILE A 11 4.34 7.97 -5.41
N THR A 12 5.15 7.46 -6.35
CA THR A 12 5.40 8.14 -7.63
C THR A 12 4.13 8.31 -8.45
N ALA A 13 3.27 7.29 -8.49
CA ALA A 13 1.97 7.37 -9.17
C ALA A 13 1.11 8.49 -8.58
N LEU A 14 0.94 8.51 -7.25
CA LEU A 14 0.13 9.53 -6.56
C LEU A 14 0.70 10.93 -6.70
N ILE A 15 2.04 11.10 -6.71
CA ILE A 15 2.68 12.38 -6.98
C ILE A 15 2.33 12.88 -8.38
N SER A 16 2.32 12.01 -9.40
CA SER A 16 1.98 12.41 -10.77
C SER A 16 0.53 12.91 -10.92
N LEU A 17 -0.35 12.52 -9.99
CA LEU A 17 -1.76 12.93 -9.99
C LEU A 17 -1.99 14.28 -9.30
N ILE A 18 -1.02 14.79 -8.54
CA ILE A 18 -1.13 16.10 -7.87
C ILE A 18 -1.13 17.19 -8.94
N ASN A 19 -2.18 18.02 -8.95
CA ASN A 19 -2.41 19.06 -9.95
C ASN A 19 -2.46 18.57 -11.41
N ALA A 20 -2.68 17.28 -11.65
CA ALA A 20 -2.89 16.76 -13.00
C ALA A 20 -4.15 17.39 -13.61
N LYS A 21 -4.02 17.97 -14.80
CA LYS A 21 -5.15 18.53 -15.58
C LYS A 21 -5.34 17.83 -16.92
N GLU A 22 -4.33 17.08 -17.36
CA GLU A 22 -4.32 16.40 -18.64
C GLU A 22 -4.59 14.91 -18.47
N TYR A 23 -5.40 14.34 -19.37
CA TYR A 23 -5.72 12.91 -19.37
C TYR A 23 -4.46 12.02 -19.40
N ALA A 24 -3.43 12.43 -20.15
CA ALA A 24 -2.18 11.68 -20.26
C ALA A 24 -1.49 11.49 -18.90
N ALA A 25 -1.53 12.50 -18.02
CA ALA A 25 -0.96 12.39 -16.67
C ALA A 25 -1.70 11.35 -15.82
N TYR A 26 -3.04 11.33 -15.90
CA TYR A 26 -3.85 10.30 -15.23
C TYR A 26 -3.54 8.89 -15.76
N ALA A 27 -3.43 8.73 -17.08
CA ALA A 27 -3.14 7.44 -17.70
C ALA A 27 -1.77 6.90 -17.26
N ILE A 28 -0.73 7.76 -17.27
CA ILE A 28 0.61 7.40 -16.79
C ILE A 28 0.59 7.04 -15.31
N GLY A 29 -0.08 7.85 -14.48
CA GLY A 29 -0.24 7.59 -13.04
C GLY A 29 -0.87 6.23 -12.77
N MET A 30 -1.92 5.86 -13.51
CA MET A 30 -2.57 4.55 -13.40
C MET A 30 -1.64 3.39 -13.79
N VAL A 31 -0.85 3.54 -14.86
CA VAL A 31 0.13 2.50 -15.26
C VAL A 31 1.17 2.29 -14.16
N ILE A 32 1.74 3.38 -13.62
CA ILE A 32 2.74 3.31 -12.54
C ILE A 32 2.11 2.69 -11.28
N LEU A 33 0.86 3.04 -10.95
CA LEU A 33 0.13 2.48 -9.83
C LEU A 33 -0.02 0.96 -9.98
N THR A 34 -0.48 0.48 -11.14
CA THR A 34 -0.66 -0.96 -11.40
C THR A 34 0.67 -1.71 -11.32
N LEU A 35 1.78 -1.15 -11.81
CA LEU A 35 3.10 -1.76 -11.64
C LEU A 35 3.47 -1.91 -10.15
N GLY A 36 3.14 -0.92 -9.32
CA GLY A 36 3.27 -1.03 -7.87
C GLY A 36 2.42 -2.17 -7.29
N GLU A 37 1.16 -2.30 -7.72
CA GLU A 37 0.25 -3.36 -7.25
C GLU A 37 0.78 -4.74 -7.59
N MET A 38 1.29 -4.92 -8.81
CA MET A 38 1.87 -6.19 -9.27
C MET A 38 3.07 -6.62 -8.42
N LEU A 39 3.81 -5.67 -7.82
CA LEU A 39 4.94 -5.97 -6.94
C LEU A 39 4.50 -6.25 -5.49
N VAL A 40 3.51 -5.52 -4.98
CA VAL A 40 3.10 -5.61 -3.56
C VAL A 40 2.13 -6.77 -3.32
N ASN A 41 1.14 -6.96 -4.20
CA ASN A 41 0.05 -7.92 -4.01
C ASN A 41 0.51 -9.38 -3.86
N PRO A 42 1.48 -9.91 -4.64
CA PRO A 42 1.99 -11.26 -4.40
C PRO A 42 3.02 -11.32 -3.27
N ALA A 43 3.74 -10.22 -3.01
CA ALA A 43 4.82 -10.20 -2.03
C ALA A 43 4.33 -10.22 -0.57
N ILE A 44 3.17 -9.61 -0.27
CA ILE A 44 2.61 -9.63 1.09
C ILE A 44 2.18 -11.05 1.51
N PRO A 45 1.34 -11.78 0.75
CA PRO A 45 0.96 -13.15 1.10
C PRO A 45 2.15 -14.11 1.16
N ALA A 46 3.15 -13.92 0.28
CA ALA A 46 4.39 -14.71 0.30
C ALA A 46 5.18 -14.47 1.60
N LEU A 47 5.37 -13.20 1.99
CA LEU A 47 6.08 -12.86 3.23
C LEU A 47 5.38 -13.48 4.46
N VAL A 48 4.05 -13.41 4.51
CA VAL A 48 3.27 -14.01 5.60
C VAL A 48 3.43 -15.53 5.60
N SER A 49 3.31 -16.19 4.44
CA SER A 49 3.51 -17.64 4.34
C SER A 49 4.92 -18.10 4.74
N GLU A 50 5.95 -17.31 4.47
CA GLU A 50 7.34 -17.62 4.81
C GLU A 50 7.66 -17.37 6.30
N THR A 51 6.94 -16.45 6.93
CA THR A 51 7.22 -16.02 8.32
C THR A 51 6.35 -16.76 9.34
N THR A 52 5.21 -17.32 8.91
CA THR A 52 4.25 -17.99 9.79
C THR A 52 4.45 -19.51 9.81
N PRO A 53 4.34 -20.17 10.99
CA PRO A 53 4.30 -21.63 11.09
C PRO A 53 3.20 -22.26 10.22
N ARG A 54 3.47 -23.46 9.68
CA ARG A 54 2.56 -24.12 8.72
C ARG A 54 1.13 -24.32 9.25
N ASN A 55 0.99 -24.66 10.53
CA ASN A 55 -0.31 -24.88 11.18
C ASN A 55 -1.16 -23.60 11.28
N GLU A 56 -0.53 -22.43 11.39
CA GLU A 56 -1.22 -21.14 11.54
C GLU A 56 -1.29 -20.34 10.23
N SER A 57 -0.63 -20.78 9.16
CA SER A 57 -0.53 -20.06 7.88
C SER A 57 -1.87 -19.63 7.30
N GLY A 58 -2.91 -20.47 7.40
CA GLY A 58 -4.26 -20.14 6.95
C GLY A 58 -4.92 -19.01 7.74
N CYS A 59 -4.70 -18.95 9.06
CA CYS A 59 -5.22 -17.88 9.93
C CYS A 59 -4.54 -16.54 9.63
N TYR A 60 -3.23 -16.52 9.43
CA TYR A 60 -2.54 -15.27 9.07
C TYR A 60 -2.91 -14.79 7.65
N GLN A 61 -3.10 -15.70 6.70
CA GLN A 61 -3.56 -15.34 5.35
C GLN A 61 -5.01 -14.84 5.34
N SER A 62 -5.88 -15.36 6.22
CA SER A 62 -7.24 -14.84 6.36
C SER A 62 -7.21 -13.43 6.94
N LEU A 63 -6.36 -13.13 7.93
CA LEU A 63 -6.16 -11.76 8.44
C LEU A 63 -5.74 -10.78 7.33
N VAL A 64 -4.77 -11.13 6.49
CA VAL A 64 -4.35 -10.31 5.34
C VAL A 64 -5.54 -10.01 4.41
N SER A 65 -6.32 -11.05 4.09
CA SER A 65 -7.47 -10.93 3.19
C SER A 65 -8.59 -10.08 3.80
N MET A 66 -8.85 -10.25 5.11
CA MET A 66 -9.81 -9.45 5.86
C MET A 66 -9.41 -7.97 5.88
N THR A 67 -8.14 -7.66 6.14
CA THR A 67 -7.64 -6.28 6.07
C THR A 67 -7.82 -5.69 4.67
N GLY A 68 -7.53 -6.45 3.62
CA GLY A 68 -7.74 -6.01 2.23
C GLY A 68 -9.21 -5.73 1.90
N ASN A 69 -10.13 -6.58 2.34
CA ASN A 69 -11.56 -6.38 2.13
C ASN A 69 -12.10 -5.21 2.96
N PHE A 70 -11.63 -5.06 4.20
CA PHE A 70 -11.97 -3.94 5.06
C PHE A 70 -11.54 -2.60 4.44
N ALA A 71 -10.31 -2.52 3.92
CA ALA A 71 -9.82 -1.34 3.23
C ALA A 71 -10.65 -0.99 1.99
N LYS A 72 -11.09 -1.98 1.20
CA LYS A 72 -11.97 -1.78 0.04
C LYS A 72 -13.38 -1.31 0.42
N ALA A 73 -13.90 -1.76 1.56
CA ALA A 73 -15.21 -1.35 2.05
C ALA A 73 -15.20 0.09 2.59
N ILE A 74 -14.18 0.45 3.37
CA ILE A 74 -14.11 1.73 4.08
C ILE A 74 -13.42 2.83 3.24
N GLY A 75 -12.50 2.44 2.35
CA GLY A 75 -11.69 3.36 1.55
C GLY A 75 -12.51 4.38 0.74
N PRO A 76 -13.51 3.96 -0.06
CA PRO A 76 -14.34 4.89 -0.81
C PRO A 76 -15.13 5.87 0.07
N PHE A 77 -15.59 5.43 1.23
CA PHE A 77 -16.30 6.29 2.18
C PHE A 77 -15.38 7.37 2.74
N LEU A 78 -14.21 6.99 3.29
CA LEU A 78 -13.25 7.96 3.83
C LEU A 78 -12.69 8.88 2.74
N GLY A 79 -12.41 8.33 1.55
CA GLY A 79 -11.92 9.10 0.41
C GLY A 79 -12.96 10.12 -0.07
N GLY A 80 -14.24 9.72 -0.16
CA GLY A 80 -15.35 10.59 -0.53
C GLY A 80 -15.53 11.74 0.45
N VAL A 81 -15.60 11.44 1.75
CA VAL A 81 -15.71 12.47 2.81
C VAL A 81 -14.54 13.45 2.77
N LEU A 82 -13.31 12.95 2.55
CA LEU A 82 -12.13 13.81 2.48
C LEU A 82 -12.12 14.71 1.23
N ILE A 83 -12.55 14.19 0.08
CA ILE A 83 -12.69 14.98 -1.15
C ILE A 83 -13.77 16.05 -0.98
N GLU A 84 -14.93 15.70 -0.41
CA GLU A 84 -16.07 16.61 -0.22
C GLU A 84 -15.72 17.80 0.68
N ASN A 85 -14.96 17.56 1.76
CA ASN A 85 -14.57 18.61 2.71
C ASN A 85 -13.27 19.34 2.35
N SER A 86 -12.54 18.88 1.34
CA SER A 86 -11.22 19.44 0.99
C SER A 86 -10.97 19.41 -0.51
N SER A 87 -10.19 18.45 -1.02
CA SER A 87 -9.88 18.32 -2.45
C SER A 87 -9.19 16.99 -2.76
N TYR A 88 -9.13 16.63 -4.04
CA TYR A 88 -8.35 15.49 -4.53
C TYR A 88 -6.85 15.58 -4.18
N ASN A 89 -6.27 16.78 -4.21
CA ASN A 89 -4.87 16.98 -3.83
C ASN A 89 -4.62 16.60 -2.36
N VAL A 90 -5.54 16.95 -1.46
CA VAL A 90 -5.45 16.57 -0.03
C VAL A 90 -5.57 15.07 0.14
N LEU A 91 -6.45 14.40 -0.61
CA LEU A 91 -6.54 12.95 -0.63
C LEU A 91 -5.21 12.31 -1.04
N PHE A 92 -4.62 12.72 -2.17
CA PHE A 92 -3.37 12.14 -2.64
C PHE A 92 -2.20 12.39 -1.66
N LEU A 93 -2.09 13.59 -1.10
CA LEU A 93 -1.07 13.91 -0.10
C LEU A 93 -1.25 13.07 1.18
N SER A 94 -2.47 12.89 1.66
CA SER A 94 -2.75 12.04 2.83
C SER A 94 -2.38 10.57 2.56
N ALA A 95 -2.67 10.06 1.36
CA ALA A 95 -2.33 8.70 0.96
C ALA A 95 -0.80 8.51 0.87
N ILE A 96 -0.07 9.49 0.30
CA ILE A 96 1.40 9.49 0.28
C ILE A 96 1.96 9.46 1.71
N MET A 97 1.42 10.26 2.63
CA MET A 97 1.85 10.25 4.03
C MET A 97 1.64 8.89 4.69
N LEU A 98 0.51 8.22 4.45
CA LEU A 98 0.25 6.87 4.95
C LEU A 98 1.21 5.84 4.36
N LEU A 99 1.55 5.95 3.07
CA LEU A 99 2.52 5.06 2.42
C LEU A 99 3.94 5.24 2.99
N ILE A 100 4.35 6.49 3.26
CA ILE A 100 5.63 6.78 3.91
C ILE A 100 5.66 6.18 5.33
N LEU A 101 4.58 6.33 6.09
CA LEU A 101 4.46 5.73 7.42
C LEU A 101 4.55 4.20 7.35
N SER A 102 3.87 3.59 6.38
CA SER A 102 3.93 2.14 6.12
C SER A 102 5.37 1.66 5.87
N LEU A 103 6.16 2.39 5.06
CA LEU A 103 7.58 2.08 4.84
C LEU A 103 8.40 2.16 6.15
N GLY A 104 8.12 3.16 6.98
CA GLY A 104 8.75 3.33 8.30
C GLY A 104 8.48 2.13 9.21
N ILE A 105 7.20 1.76 9.35
CA ILE A 105 6.77 0.61 10.16
C ILE A 105 7.39 -0.69 9.61
N PHE A 106 7.32 -0.91 8.30
CA PHE A 106 7.89 -2.09 7.66
C PHE A 106 9.39 -2.22 7.91
N ARG A 107 10.14 -1.10 7.84
CA ARG A 107 11.58 -1.08 8.11
C ARG A 107 11.90 -1.41 9.56
N VAL A 108 11.14 -0.88 10.53
CA VAL A 108 11.32 -1.17 11.96
C VAL A 108 10.97 -2.62 12.28
N ALA A 109 9.83 -3.10 11.79
CA ALA A 109 9.39 -4.48 11.98
C ALA A 109 10.41 -5.47 11.41
N ARG A 110 10.93 -5.21 10.19
CA ARG A 110 11.94 -6.06 9.56
C ARG A 110 13.25 -6.09 10.37
N LYS A 111 13.68 -4.96 10.93
CA LYS A 111 14.87 -4.93 11.81
C LYS A 111 14.69 -5.79 13.05
N ARG A 112 13.52 -5.74 13.69
CA ARG A 112 13.21 -6.56 14.88
C ARG A 112 13.22 -8.05 14.56
N LEU A 113 12.56 -8.45 13.47
CA LEU A 113 12.51 -9.86 13.04
C LEU A 113 13.88 -10.45 12.70
N VAL A 114 14.80 -9.63 12.17
CA VAL A 114 16.18 -10.06 11.92
C VAL A 114 16.99 -10.12 13.21
N ALA A 115 16.79 -9.18 14.15
CA ALA A 115 17.50 -9.15 15.42
C ALA A 115 17.13 -10.30 16.36
N GLU A 116 15.88 -10.78 16.36
CA GLU A 116 15.44 -11.95 17.14
C GLU A 116 15.91 -13.29 16.57
N ARG A 117 16.46 -13.31 15.35
CA ARG A 117 16.92 -14.54 14.67
C ARG A 117 18.44 -14.75 14.76
N ILE A 118 19.19 -13.86 15.43
CA ILE A 118 20.64 -13.93 15.68
C ILE A 118 20.85 -14.23 17.16
#